data_AF-A0A6J6FXK3-F1
#
_entry.id   AF-A0A6J6FXK3-F1
#
_cell.length_a   1.000
_cell.length_b   1.000
_cell.length_c   1.000
_cell.angle_alpha   90.00
_cell.angle_beta   90.00
_cell.angle_gamma   90.00
#
_symmetry.space_group_name_H-M   'P 1'
#
loop_
_entity.id
_entity.type
_entity.pdbx_description
1 polymer ?
#
loop_
_entity_poly.entity_id
_entity_poly.type
_entity_poly.pdbx_seq_one_letter_code
_entity_poly.pdbx_strand_id
1 'polypeptide(L)'
;MTYVRGEANSLGWRDLISSADEVHVGHEFPAKSTPLLVMHHLSDLHVCDAQSPTRPEYLDRWADPDSPIREKVGTIGTYRPHSMLSPHVVEAMIQSLNTITTGPLSGHEVNGAIITGDTTDNAQKNEVSWYLALLDGLDFRPDSGDQSKYEGVIDDGVEHYDTRYWHPHGTPPHLEDDDARAKYGFPVVPNLLNACRAPFKATGLKFPWYAVHGNHDALLQGTVAPASAINAAMIDDKRYTGLPSNVTLADVLSSFQEIGPAGYPDASDAPYTQVTADVERRAVERGEFAAMHCASPGLPRGHGFTDENIANKHMYYTTSIGAVKLIVIDSVNNFGGWQGSLDVEQFEWLEREIASAESRVVLASHHPLSKMFNSYAPTGRRVCVEEIQEMLLKYPKVIAWLAGHEHRHHIKWIGPEEEVRGFWQIETASHADWPQQSRTIEIVTDEAGDIYFGLSVIDHAGGVDYGDANNPVDIAALSRVISANIWQKRSELGATHDINWWCGRPTDRNVILKIMKR
;
A
#
# COMPACT_ATOMS: atom_id res chain seq x y z
N MET A 1 -20.40 6.91 -6.93
CA MET A 1 -19.93 7.40 -8.23
C MET A 1 -18.56 6.80 -8.47
N THR A 2 -18.35 6.17 -9.63
CA THR A 2 -17.02 5.68 -10.04
C THR A 2 -16.29 6.73 -10.88
N TYR A 3 -14.98 6.61 -10.98
CA TYR A 3 -14.14 7.49 -11.77
C TYR A 3 -13.35 6.72 -12.83
N VAL A 4 -13.28 7.27 -14.04
CA VAL A 4 -12.53 6.68 -15.16
C VAL A 4 -11.67 7.75 -15.84
N ARG A 5 -10.61 7.31 -16.52
CA ARG A 5 -9.78 8.19 -17.35
C ARG A 5 -10.58 8.61 -18.58
N GLY A 6 -10.67 9.92 -18.82
CA GLY A 6 -11.32 10.50 -20.00
C GLY A 6 -10.46 10.41 -21.27
N GLU A 7 -10.82 11.23 -22.25
CA GLU A 7 -10.07 11.34 -23.50
C GLU A 7 -8.71 12.01 -23.28
N ALA A 8 -7.70 11.56 -24.04
CA ALA A 8 -6.36 12.14 -23.97
C ALA A 8 -6.29 13.48 -24.71
N ASN A 9 -5.60 14.45 -24.11
CA ASN A 9 -5.19 15.67 -24.79
C ASN A 9 -3.94 15.43 -25.67
N SER A 10 -3.39 16.49 -26.26
CA SER A 10 -2.23 16.41 -27.16
C SER A 10 -0.93 15.91 -26.50
N LEU A 11 -0.85 15.93 -25.16
CA LEU A 11 0.30 15.44 -24.37
C LEU A 11 -0.01 14.08 -23.70
N GLY A 12 -1.10 13.43 -24.08
CA GLY A 12 -1.51 12.14 -23.52
C GLY A 12 -2.15 12.24 -22.12
N TRP A 13 -2.26 13.44 -21.55
CA TRP A 13 -2.93 13.66 -20.27
C TRP A 13 -4.44 13.43 -20.41
N ARG A 14 -5.04 12.78 -19.40
CA ARG A 14 -6.46 12.44 -19.35
C ARG A 14 -7.07 12.95 -18.06
N ASP A 15 -8.01 13.87 -18.17
CA ASP A 15 -8.84 14.28 -17.04
C ASP A 15 -9.70 13.10 -16.58
N LEU A 16 -10.01 13.06 -15.29
CA LEU A 16 -10.94 12.08 -14.75
C LEU A 16 -12.37 12.52 -15.01
N ILE A 17 -13.25 11.57 -15.33
CA ILE A 17 -14.67 11.80 -15.48
C ILE A 17 -15.45 10.86 -14.56
N SER A 18 -16.58 11.36 -14.05
CA SER A 18 -17.52 10.53 -13.31
C SER A 18 -18.21 9.54 -14.25
N SER A 19 -18.34 8.30 -13.79
CA SER A 19 -19.08 7.23 -14.46
C SER A 19 -20.20 6.71 -13.54
N ALA A 20 -21.14 5.99 -14.15
CA ALA A 20 -22.17 5.27 -13.40
C ALA A 20 -21.53 4.27 -12.43
N ASP A 21 -22.21 4.02 -11.31
CA ASP A 21 -21.75 3.03 -10.35
C ASP A 21 -21.67 1.64 -11.00
N GLU A 22 -20.58 0.93 -10.72
CA GLU A 22 -20.37 -0.42 -11.20
C GLU A 22 -21.38 -1.36 -10.52
N VAL A 23 -22.10 -2.16 -11.31
CA VAL A 23 -23.01 -3.18 -10.78
C VAL A 23 -22.24 -4.38 -10.27
N HIS A 24 -22.77 -5.06 -9.27
CA HIS A 24 -22.23 -6.35 -8.84
C HIS A 24 -22.45 -7.42 -9.91
N VAL A 25 -21.38 -8.14 -10.26
CA VAL A 25 -21.42 -9.31 -11.16
C VAL A 25 -21.29 -10.62 -10.35
N GLY A 26 -21.46 -11.77 -11.00
CA GLY A 26 -21.32 -13.08 -10.35
C GLY A 26 -22.66 -13.68 -9.91
N HIS A 27 -22.70 -14.23 -8.70
CA HIS A 27 -23.92 -14.87 -8.17
C HIS A 27 -24.98 -13.85 -7.75
N GLU A 28 -26.21 -14.32 -7.55
CA GLU A 28 -27.24 -13.53 -6.88
C GLU A 28 -26.99 -13.49 -5.37
N PHE A 29 -26.92 -12.29 -4.78
CA PHE A 29 -26.74 -12.15 -3.33
C PHE A 29 -28.02 -12.55 -2.59
N PRO A 30 -27.95 -13.31 -1.49
CA PRO A 30 -29.14 -13.84 -0.82
C PRO A 30 -29.98 -12.72 -0.19
N ALA A 31 -31.29 -12.71 -0.48
CA ALA A 31 -32.23 -11.72 0.06
C ALA A 31 -32.41 -11.79 1.59
N LYS A 32 -32.10 -12.95 2.20
CA LYS A 32 -32.02 -13.15 3.65
C LYS A 32 -30.72 -13.85 3.98
N SER A 33 -30.01 -13.35 4.97
CA SER A 33 -28.70 -13.88 5.32
C SER A 33 -28.37 -13.66 6.79
N THR A 34 -27.42 -14.45 7.31
CA THR A 34 -26.79 -14.26 8.63
C THR A 34 -25.36 -13.79 8.42
N PRO A 35 -24.91 -12.68 9.05
CA PRO A 35 -23.56 -12.18 8.83
C PRO A 35 -22.52 -13.08 9.52
N LEU A 36 -21.46 -13.43 8.80
CA LEU A 36 -20.23 -13.94 9.37
C LEU A 36 -19.25 -12.80 9.64
N LEU A 37 -19.09 -11.89 8.68
CA LEU A 37 -18.20 -10.74 8.77
C LEU A 37 -18.65 -9.66 7.78
N VAL A 38 -18.72 -8.40 8.20
CA VAL A 38 -18.71 -7.24 7.29
C VAL A 38 -17.52 -6.37 7.67
N MET A 39 -16.61 -6.11 6.73
CA MET A 39 -15.33 -5.47 7.03
C MET A 39 -14.86 -4.57 5.88
N HIS A 40 -14.33 -3.40 6.21
CA HIS A 40 -13.58 -2.58 5.26
C HIS A 40 -12.16 -3.13 5.09
N HIS A 41 -11.66 -3.18 3.87
CA HIS A 41 -10.30 -3.65 3.55
C HIS A 41 -9.57 -2.54 2.81
N LEU A 42 -8.49 -2.08 3.44
CA LEU A 42 -7.54 -1.10 2.91
C LEU A 42 -6.19 -1.79 2.75
N SER A 43 -5.35 -1.31 1.83
CA SER A 43 -4.02 -1.87 1.63
C SER A 43 -3.07 -0.82 1.07
N ASP A 44 -1.77 -0.98 1.34
CA ASP A 44 -0.71 -0.25 0.68
C ASP A 44 -0.96 1.28 0.78
N LEU A 45 -1.20 1.74 2.02
CA LEU A 45 -1.48 3.14 2.33
C LEU A 45 -0.33 4.05 1.89
N HIS A 46 0.91 3.53 2.04
CA HIS A 46 2.16 4.23 1.72
C HIS A 46 2.18 5.66 2.27
N VAL A 47 1.83 5.83 3.55
CA VAL A 47 1.98 7.12 4.24
C VAL A 47 3.47 7.42 4.30
N CYS A 48 3.89 8.32 3.43
CA CYS A 48 5.26 8.41 2.96
C CYS A 48 5.90 9.75 3.36
N ASP A 49 7.11 9.70 3.92
CA ASP A 49 8.00 10.85 4.03
C ASP A 49 8.74 11.06 2.70
N ALA A 50 8.15 11.83 1.80
CA ALA A 50 8.76 12.15 0.51
C ALA A 50 10.07 12.95 0.63
N GLN A 51 10.34 13.53 1.81
CA GLN A 51 11.55 14.31 2.12
C GLN A 51 12.67 13.44 2.71
N SER A 52 12.41 12.15 2.94
CA SER A 52 13.39 11.21 3.47
C SER A 52 14.64 11.09 2.56
N PRO A 53 15.86 11.19 3.12
CA PRO A 53 17.11 11.28 2.35
C PRO A 53 17.52 9.98 1.64
N THR A 54 16.99 8.84 2.08
CA THR A 54 17.33 7.50 1.56
C THR A 54 16.34 6.98 0.53
N ARG A 55 15.43 7.82 0.05
CA ARG A 55 14.62 7.50 -1.13
C ARG A 55 15.51 7.57 -2.37
N PRO A 56 15.61 6.50 -3.18
CA PRO A 56 16.46 6.51 -4.35
C PRO A 56 15.66 6.91 -5.60
N GLU A 57 14.98 8.06 -5.58
CA GLU A 57 14.15 8.51 -6.71
C GLU A 57 14.95 8.73 -7.99
N TYR A 58 16.24 9.04 -7.85
CA TYR A 58 17.12 9.23 -8.99
C TYR A 58 17.27 7.96 -9.84
N LEU A 59 16.92 6.78 -9.31
CA LEU A 59 16.89 5.54 -10.07
C LEU A 59 15.69 5.50 -11.03
N ASP A 60 14.55 6.08 -10.67
CA ASP A 60 13.29 5.90 -11.40
C ASP A 60 13.36 6.43 -12.84
N ARG A 61 14.18 7.46 -13.09
CA ARG A 61 14.43 8.01 -14.44
C ARG A 61 14.95 6.97 -15.45
N TRP A 62 15.55 5.88 -14.98
CA TRP A 62 16.00 4.79 -15.87
C TRP A 62 14.86 3.92 -16.38
N ALA A 63 13.67 4.02 -15.78
CA ALA A 63 12.41 3.47 -16.26
C ALA A 63 11.61 4.46 -17.14
N ASP A 64 12.10 5.68 -17.34
CA ASP A 64 11.42 6.68 -18.17
C ASP A 64 11.29 6.24 -19.65
N PRO A 65 10.27 6.73 -20.37
CA PRO A 65 10.07 6.42 -21.78
C PRO A 65 11.23 6.71 -22.72
N ASP A 66 12.06 7.70 -22.42
CA ASP A 66 13.22 8.07 -23.22
C ASP A 66 14.51 7.36 -22.79
N SER A 67 14.46 6.53 -21.74
CA SER A 67 15.61 5.77 -21.26
C SER A 67 16.01 4.66 -22.26
N PRO A 68 17.29 4.60 -22.71
CA PRO A 68 17.75 3.59 -23.67
C PRO A 68 17.80 2.17 -23.08
N ILE A 69 17.62 2.04 -21.77
CA ILE A 69 17.66 0.76 -21.06
C ILE A 69 16.31 0.39 -20.43
N ARG A 70 15.25 1.17 -20.70
CA ARG A 70 13.91 0.93 -20.13
C ARG A 70 13.46 -0.53 -20.25
N GLU A 71 13.61 -1.14 -21.42
CA GLU A 71 13.19 -2.54 -21.65
C GLU A 71 13.92 -3.54 -20.74
N LYS A 72 15.13 -3.22 -20.29
CA LYS A 72 15.93 -4.06 -19.39
C LYS A 72 15.58 -3.83 -17.92
N VAL A 73 15.24 -2.59 -17.58
CA VAL A 73 14.97 -2.15 -16.20
C VAL A 73 13.52 -2.39 -15.80
N GLY A 74 12.59 -2.25 -16.75
CA GLY A 74 11.16 -2.36 -16.48
C GLY A 74 10.67 -1.19 -15.62
N THR A 75 10.04 -1.51 -14.49
CA THR A 75 9.56 -0.53 -13.49
C THR A 75 10.45 -0.59 -12.27
N ILE A 76 10.90 0.56 -11.77
CA ILE A 76 11.68 0.66 -10.53
C ILE A 76 10.76 0.98 -9.35
N GLY A 77 9.92 2.01 -9.47
CA GLY A 77 8.87 2.29 -8.49
C GLY A 77 9.34 3.06 -7.26
N THR A 78 10.47 3.78 -7.34
CA THR A 78 11.03 4.55 -6.22
C THR A 78 10.54 6.00 -6.19
N TYR A 79 9.99 6.49 -7.30
CA TYR A 79 9.38 7.82 -7.42
C TYR A 79 7.94 7.74 -7.92
N ARG A 80 7.04 8.41 -7.21
CA ARG A 80 5.70 8.77 -7.71
C ARG A 80 5.49 10.26 -7.50
N PRO A 81 5.05 11.02 -8.53
CA PRO A 81 4.87 12.47 -8.41
C PRO A 81 3.91 12.91 -7.30
N HIS A 82 2.98 12.03 -6.88
CA HIS A 82 1.98 12.28 -5.84
C HIS A 82 2.30 11.64 -4.48
N SER A 83 3.49 11.05 -4.26
CA SER A 83 3.82 10.35 -2.99
C SER A 83 3.63 11.21 -1.74
N MET A 84 3.96 12.50 -1.80
CA MET A 84 3.79 13.45 -0.69
C MET A 84 2.32 13.72 -0.33
N LEU A 85 1.39 13.31 -1.18
CA LEU A 85 -0.05 13.49 -0.98
C LEU A 85 -0.71 12.28 -0.28
N SER A 86 0.04 11.18 -0.06
CA SER A 86 -0.46 9.95 0.56
C SER A 86 -1.24 10.14 1.87
N PRO A 87 -0.85 11.02 2.82
CA PRO A 87 -1.64 11.23 4.05
C PRO A 87 -3.07 11.71 3.78
N HIS A 88 -3.24 12.50 2.71
CA HIS A 88 -4.53 13.08 2.32
C HIS A 88 -5.42 12.04 1.61
N VAL A 89 -4.82 11.12 0.85
CA VAL A 89 -5.54 9.98 0.26
C VAL A 89 -6.14 9.11 1.37
N VAL A 90 -5.35 8.82 2.41
CA VAL A 90 -5.81 8.06 3.59
C VAL A 90 -6.93 8.82 4.31
N GLU A 91 -6.76 10.12 4.60
CA GLU A 91 -7.81 10.94 5.22
C GLU A 91 -9.11 10.94 4.40
N ALA A 92 -9.02 11.14 3.08
CA ALA A 92 -10.19 11.13 2.20
C ALA A 92 -10.85 9.74 2.14
N MET A 93 -10.07 8.65 2.23
CA MET A 93 -10.62 7.30 2.29
C MET A 93 -11.34 7.04 3.61
N ILE A 94 -10.76 7.47 4.73
CA ILE A 94 -11.39 7.39 6.06
C ILE A 94 -12.75 8.09 6.04
N GLN A 95 -12.84 9.29 5.46
CA GLN A 95 -14.10 10.01 5.32
C GLN A 95 -15.13 9.21 4.53
N SER A 96 -14.76 8.62 3.39
CA SER A 96 -15.65 7.74 2.61
C SER A 96 -16.12 6.54 3.42
N LEU A 97 -15.20 5.78 4.01
CA LEU A 97 -15.54 4.55 4.75
C LEU A 97 -16.42 4.83 5.96
N ASN A 98 -16.23 5.96 6.64
CA ASN A 98 -17.07 6.40 7.75
C ASN A 98 -18.53 6.70 7.37
N THR A 99 -18.84 6.84 6.09
CA THR A 99 -20.23 6.94 5.61
C THR A 99 -20.89 5.58 5.40
N ILE A 100 -20.11 4.52 5.33
CA ILE A 100 -20.57 3.15 5.06
C ILE A 100 -20.57 2.37 6.37
N THR A 101 -21.68 2.48 7.11
CA THR A 101 -21.84 1.82 8.42
C THR A 101 -22.49 0.44 8.32
N THR A 102 -23.08 0.11 7.18
CA THR A 102 -23.67 -1.19 6.88
C THR A 102 -23.20 -1.70 5.52
N GLY A 103 -23.13 -3.02 5.37
CA GLY A 103 -22.80 -3.68 4.12
C GLY A 103 -23.77 -3.29 2.99
N PRO A 104 -23.28 -2.83 1.81
CA PRO A 104 -24.13 -2.37 0.71
C PRO A 104 -25.13 -3.41 0.18
N LEU A 105 -24.80 -4.71 0.24
CA LEU A 105 -25.66 -5.78 -0.27
C LEU A 105 -26.51 -6.43 0.82
N SER A 106 -25.94 -6.64 2.01
CA SER A 106 -26.57 -7.38 3.10
C SER A 106 -27.34 -6.51 4.09
N GLY A 107 -26.97 -5.23 4.21
CA GLY A 107 -27.51 -4.32 5.22
C GLY A 107 -27.06 -4.59 6.66
N HIS A 108 -26.14 -5.56 6.89
CA HIS A 108 -25.60 -5.84 8.22
C HIS A 108 -24.55 -4.80 8.62
N GLU A 109 -24.39 -4.55 9.93
CA GLU A 109 -23.42 -3.59 10.45
C GLU A 109 -21.97 -3.99 10.13
N VAL A 110 -21.14 -3.00 9.79
CA VAL A 110 -19.70 -3.18 9.61
C VAL A 110 -19.04 -3.50 10.96
N ASN A 111 -18.32 -4.61 11.02
CA ASN A 111 -17.64 -5.08 12.23
C ASN A 111 -16.29 -4.38 12.49
N GLY A 112 -15.61 -3.91 11.44
CA GLY A 112 -14.28 -3.33 11.55
C GLY A 112 -13.65 -3.01 10.20
N ALA A 113 -12.37 -2.62 10.25
CA ALA A 113 -11.51 -2.45 9.10
C ALA A 113 -10.22 -3.29 9.25
N ILE A 114 -9.65 -3.73 8.14
CA ILE A 114 -8.32 -4.35 8.11
C ILE A 114 -7.44 -3.61 7.13
N ILE A 115 -6.19 -3.39 7.51
CA ILE A 115 -5.16 -2.74 6.70
C ILE A 115 -4.08 -3.77 6.41
N THR A 116 -4.01 -4.28 5.17
CA THR A 116 -3.12 -5.39 4.78
C THR A 116 -1.67 -4.99 4.54
N GLY A 117 -1.14 -4.08 5.37
CA GLY A 117 0.27 -3.68 5.37
C GLY A 117 0.65 -2.66 4.30
N ASP A 118 1.95 -2.37 4.27
CA ASP A 118 2.56 -1.26 3.52
C ASP A 118 1.88 0.06 3.88
N THR A 119 1.79 0.28 5.19
CA THR A 119 1.26 1.51 5.77
C THR A 119 2.27 2.64 5.70
N THR A 120 3.56 2.32 5.75
CA THR A 120 4.69 3.24 5.56
C THR A 120 5.38 2.96 4.22
N ASP A 121 6.42 3.73 3.87
CA ASP A 121 7.18 3.52 2.63
C ASP A 121 8.64 3.09 2.89
N ASN A 122 9.24 3.56 3.97
CA ASN A 122 10.63 3.29 4.36
C ASN A 122 10.76 2.73 5.78
N ALA A 123 9.68 2.18 6.34
CA ALA A 123 9.62 1.67 7.70
C ALA A 123 10.03 2.72 8.76
N GLN A 124 9.76 4.00 8.50
CA GLN A 124 10.27 5.09 9.35
C GLN A 124 9.33 5.38 10.52
N LYS A 125 9.90 5.80 11.65
CA LYS A 125 9.12 6.09 12.87
C LYS A 125 8.13 7.23 12.67
N ASN A 126 8.52 8.28 11.96
CA ASN A 126 7.62 9.38 11.59
C ASN A 126 6.45 8.88 10.72
N GLU A 127 6.73 8.07 9.69
CA GLU A 127 5.69 7.45 8.84
C GLU A 127 4.70 6.61 9.66
N VAL A 128 5.21 5.76 10.57
CA VAL A 128 4.36 4.97 11.49
C VAL A 128 3.48 5.89 12.35
N SER A 129 4.06 6.96 12.88
CA SER A 129 3.34 7.92 13.72
C SER A 129 2.24 8.65 12.94
N TRP A 130 2.47 8.97 11.68
CA TRP A 130 1.50 9.66 10.83
C TRP A 130 0.31 8.79 10.48
N TYR A 131 0.49 7.53 10.07
CA TYR A 131 -0.67 6.71 9.71
C TYR A 131 -1.48 6.31 10.96
N LEU A 132 -0.84 6.09 12.12
CA LEU A 132 -1.56 5.89 13.38
C LEU A 132 -2.41 7.12 13.71
N ALA A 133 -1.83 8.33 13.60
CA ALA A 133 -2.58 9.57 13.81
C ALA A 133 -3.76 9.72 12.83
N LEU A 134 -3.58 9.35 11.56
CA LEU A 134 -4.64 9.34 10.55
C LEU A 134 -5.77 8.39 10.93
N LEU A 135 -5.46 7.12 11.19
CA LEU A 135 -6.46 6.08 11.47
C LEU A 135 -7.17 6.31 12.81
N ASP A 136 -6.52 6.94 13.80
CA ASP A 136 -7.08 7.20 15.12
C ASP A 136 -7.72 8.58 15.29
N GLY A 137 -7.62 9.45 14.27
CA GLY A 137 -8.25 10.77 14.30
C GLY A 137 -7.53 11.77 15.20
N LEU A 138 -6.20 11.76 15.17
CA LEU A 138 -5.33 12.65 15.94
C LEU A 138 -4.89 13.86 15.11
N ASP A 139 -4.43 14.90 15.81
CA ASP A 139 -3.71 16.00 15.18
C ASP A 139 -2.31 15.54 14.77
N PHE A 140 -1.93 15.83 13.53
CA PHE A 140 -0.57 15.55 13.06
C PHE A 140 -0.14 16.52 11.96
N ARG A 141 1.15 16.46 11.60
CA ARG A 141 1.75 17.21 10.52
C ARG A 141 2.49 16.24 9.59
N PRO A 142 2.09 16.10 8.32
CA PRO A 142 2.80 15.29 7.32
C PRO A 142 4.06 16.00 6.80
N ASP A 143 5.02 16.24 7.68
CA ASP A 143 6.24 16.99 7.39
C ASP A 143 7.40 16.52 8.26
N SER A 144 8.62 16.55 7.72
CA SER A 144 9.85 16.10 8.37
C SER A 144 10.99 17.10 8.10
N GLY A 145 12.07 17.05 8.87
CA GLY A 145 13.18 17.98 8.71
C GLY A 145 12.78 19.44 9.00
N ASP A 146 13.03 20.35 8.06
CA ASP A 146 12.72 21.78 8.23
C ASP A 146 11.27 22.12 7.85
N GLN A 147 10.46 22.47 8.85
CA GLN A 147 9.05 22.82 8.66
C GLN A 147 8.82 24.13 7.88
N SER A 148 9.88 24.90 7.58
CA SER A 148 9.79 26.15 6.82
C SER A 148 9.95 25.98 5.31
N LYS A 149 10.44 24.83 4.83
CA LYS A 149 10.74 24.58 3.40
C LYS A 149 10.62 23.11 3.04
N TYR A 150 10.29 22.79 1.79
CA TYR A 150 10.22 21.40 1.34
C TYR A 150 11.62 20.92 0.92
N GLU A 151 11.98 19.69 1.27
CA GLU A 151 13.32 19.12 1.03
C GLU A 151 13.29 17.80 0.23
N GLY A 152 12.26 17.62 -0.61
CA GLY A 152 12.14 16.50 -1.55
C GLY A 152 12.51 16.86 -3.00
N VAL A 153 12.62 15.85 -3.87
CA VAL A 153 13.09 16.01 -5.27
C VAL A 153 12.18 16.86 -6.18
N ILE A 154 10.96 17.16 -5.74
CA ILE A 154 9.99 17.99 -6.47
C ILE A 154 10.03 19.47 -6.06
N ASP A 155 11.02 19.88 -5.25
CA ASP A 155 11.26 21.28 -4.91
C ASP A 155 11.75 22.08 -6.13
N ASP A 156 11.25 23.31 -6.28
CA ASP A 156 11.55 24.21 -7.39
C ASP A 156 12.69 25.19 -7.10
N GLY A 157 13.51 24.92 -6.07
CA GLY A 157 14.74 25.66 -5.82
C GLY A 157 15.73 25.57 -6.99
N VAL A 158 16.20 26.72 -7.49
CA VAL A 158 17.12 26.82 -8.65
C VAL A 158 18.35 25.93 -8.53
N GLU A 159 18.87 25.72 -7.32
CA GLU A 159 20.09 24.95 -7.07
C GLU A 159 19.90 23.43 -7.24
N HIS A 160 18.68 22.93 -7.10
CA HIS A 160 18.37 21.49 -7.05
C HIS A 160 17.27 21.05 -8.03
N TYR A 161 16.83 21.97 -8.90
CA TYR A 161 15.86 21.70 -9.94
C TYR A 161 16.37 20.67 -10.95
N ASP A 162 15.67 19.53 -11.05
CA ASP A 162 15.94 18.46 -12.01
C ASP A 162 14.68 18.20 -12.83
N THR A 163 14.79 18.34 -14.16
CA THR A 163 13.68 18.23 -15.12
C THR A 163 13.08 16.84 -15.21
N ARG A 164 13.71 15.84 -14.59
CA ARG A 164 13.19 14.47 -14.48
C ARG A 164 12.07 14.30 -13.44
N TYR A 165 11.87 15.28 -12.57
CA TYR A 165 10.78 15.26 -11.58
C TYR A 165 9.71 16.28 -11.94
N TRP A 166 8.47 16.02 -11.52
CA TRP A 166 7.39 17.00 -11.61
C TRP A 166 7.59 18.09 -10.56
N HIS A 167 7.65 19.36 -10.98
CA HIS A 167 7.74 20.52 -10.09
C HIS A 167 6.38 21.25 -10.06
N PRO A 168 5.57 21.06 -9.01
CA PRO A 168 4.20 21.54 -9.00
C PRO A 168 4.07 23.07 -8.99
N HIS A 169 5.09 23.81 -8.55
CA HIS A 169 5.03 25.28 -8.49
C HIS A 169 5.38 25.97 -9.80
N GLY A 170 5.96 25.25 -10.75
CA GLY A 170 6.31 25.79 -12.05
C GLY A 170 7.81 25.73 -12.35
N THR A 171 8.22 26.47 -13.36
CA THR A 171 9.61 26.52 -13.83
C THR A 171 10.34 27.68 -13.16
N PRO A 172 11.49 27.45 -12.52
CA PRO A 172 12.29 28.53 -11.96
C PRO A 172 12.80 29.48 -13.06
N PRO A 173 13.02 30.77 -12.74
CA PRO A 173 13.50 31.73 -13.73
C PRO A 173 14.77 31.25 -14.45
N HIS A 174 14.77 31.38 -15.78
CA HIS A 174 15.89 31.01 -16.67
C HIS A 174 16.18 29.51 -16.82
N LEU A 175 15.35 28.63 -16.24
CA LEU A 175 15.45 27.18 -16.45
C LEU A 175 14.42 26.70 -17.48
N GLU A 176 14.59 25.44 -17.92
CA GLU A 176 13.64 24.77 -18.82
C GLU A 176 12.51 24.09 -18.04
N ASP A 177 11.37 23.92 -18.70
CA ASP A 177 10.22 23.24 -18.13
C ASP A 177 10.52 21.76 -17.86
N ASP A 178 9.96 21.20 -16.79
CA ASP A 178 10.18 19.79 -16.49
C ASP A 178 9.45 18.87 -17.47
N ASP A 179 9.93 17.63 -17.56
CA ASP A 179 9.40 16.66 -18.52
C ASP A 179 7.95 16.30 -18.22
N ALA A 180 7.54 16.28 -16.95
CA ALA A 180 6.18 15.98 -16.54
C ALA A 180 5.18 16.98 -17.16
N ARG A 181 5.50 18.27 -17.11
CA ARG A 181 4.69 19.35 -17.69
C ARG A 181 4.87 19.44 -19.20
N ALA A 182 6.10 19.54 -19.68
CA ALA A 182 6.42 19.79 -21.07
C ALA A 182 6.03 18.64 -22.01
N LYS A 183 6.19 17.38 -21.56
CA LYS A 183 5.98 16.18 -22.39
C LYS A 183 4.68 15.45 -22.06
N TYR A 184 4.24 15.49 -20.80
CA TYR A 184 3.18 14.60 -20.32
C TYR A 184 1.93 15.32 -19.79
N GLY A 185 1.92 16.66 -19.80
CA GLY A 185 0.75 17.50 -19.52
C GLY A 185 0.39 17.63 -18.04
N PHE A 186 1.35 17.42 -17.14
CA PHE A 186 1.11 17.61 -15.70
C PHE A 186 0.75 19.07 -15.37
N PRO A 187 -0.04 19.30 -14.31
CA PRO A 187 -0.48 20.64 -13.94
C PRO A 187 0.58 21.43 -13.17
N VAL A 188 0.43 22.76 -13.18
CA VAL A 188 1.02 23.65 -12.18
C VAL A 188 -0.02 23.85 -11.09
N VAL A 189 0.35 23.56 -9.84
CA VAL A 189 -0.47 23.69 -8.64
C VAL A 189 0.26 24.59 -7.65
N PRO A 190 0.00 25.91 -7.69
CA PRO A 190 0.68 26.87 -6.82
C PRO A 190 0.53 26.49 -5.34
N ASN A 191 1.59 26.71 -4.55
CA ASN A 191 1.59 26.50 -3.10
C ASN A 191 1.39 25.03 -2.63
N LEU A 192 1.34 24.05 -3.53
CA LEU A 192 1.11 22.64 -3.17
C LEU A 192 2.06 22.12 -2.09
N LEU A 193 3.37 22.34 -2.22
CA LEU A 193 4.37 21.88 -1.25
C LEU A 193 4.22 22.48 0.16
N ASN A 194 3.56 23.64 0.31
CA ASN A 194 3.20 24.16 1.63
C ASN A 194 1.87 23.58 2.11
N ALA A 195 0.88 23.48 1.21
CA ALA A 195 -0.44 22.96 1.53
C ALA A 195 -0.39 21.50 2.00
N CYS A 196 0.36 20.64 1.32
CA CYS A 196 0.44 19.21 1.65
C CYS A 196 1.27 18.91 2.91
N ARG A 197 1.94 19.90 3.50
CA ARG A 197 2.72 19.77 4.76
C ARG A 197 2.07 20.50 5.93
N ALA A 198 0.95 21.16 5.67
CA ALA A 198 0.21 21.86 6.70
C ALA A 198 -0.35 20.85 7.72
N PRO A 199 -0.35 21.17 9.02
CA PRO A 199 -0.94 20.32 10.02
C PRO A 199 -2.46 20.30 9.86
N PHE A 200 -3.07 19.14 10.10
CA PHE A 200 -4.51 19.01 10.16
C PHE A 200 -4.93 17.96 11.19
N LYS A 201 -6.21 18.02 11.57
CA LYS A 201 -6.83 17.02 12.43
C LYS A 201 -7.41 15.92 11.57
N ALA A 202 -6.90 14.70 11.70
CA ALA A 202 -7.45 13.57 10.98
C ALA A 202 -8.87 13.22 11.48
N THR A 203 -9.70 12.68 10.60
CA THR A 203 -11.07 12.25 10.95
C THR A 203 -11.07 11.00 11.82
N GLY A 204 -10.13 10.07 11.58
CA GLY A 204 -10.09 8.76 12.24
C GLY A 204 -11.17 7.80 11.76
N LEU A 205 -10.85 6.50 11.72
CA LEU A 205 -11.85 5.46 11.47
C LEU A 205 -12.83 5.37 12.65
N LYS A 206 -14.12 5.29 12.34
CA LYS A 206 -15.18 5.06 13.33
C LYS A 206 -15.39 3.59 13.67
N PHE A 207 -14.55 2.72 13.11
CA PHE A 207 -14.63 1.28 13.27
C PHE A 207 -13.36 0.77 13.95
N PRO A 208 -13.45 -0.34 14.72
CA PRO A 208 -12.25 -1.04 15.15
C PRO A 208 -11.41 -1.43 13.94
N TRP A 209 -10.10 -1.22 13.98
CA TRP A 209 -9.21 -1.52 12.86
C TRP A 209 -8.05 -2.44 13.25
N TYR A 210 -7.66 -3.30 12.32
CA TYR A 210 -6.68 -4.37 12.52
C TYR A 210 -5.47 -4.18 11.60
N ALA A 211 -4.29 -4.26 12.18
CA ALA A 211 -3.02 -4.07 11.48
C ALA A 211 -2.50 -5.39 10.90
N VAL A 212 -1.88 -5.30 9.74
CA VAL A 212 -1.04 -6.34 9.14
C VAL A 212 0.30 -5.68 8.79
N HIS A 213 1.40 -6.39 8.99
CA HIS A 213 2.75 -5.88 8.69
C HIS A 213 3.14 -6.20 7.25
N GLY A 214 3.52 -5.19 6.48
CA GLY A 214 4.00 -5.29 5.10
C GLY A 214 5.51 -5.10 4.97
N ASN A 215 6.05 -5.36 3.77
CA ASN A 215 7.49 -5.25 3.55
C ASN A 215 7.97 -3.80 3.63
N HIS A 216 7.18 -2.80 3.22
CA HIS A 216 7.51 -1.39 3.41
C HIS A 216 7.39 -0.91 4.86
N ASP A 217 6.72 -1.67 5.72
CA ASP A 217 6.68 -1.44 7.17
C ASP A 217 7.91 -2.03 7.90
N ALA A 218 8.77 -2.76 7.18
CA ALA A 218 9.90 -3.51 7.74
C ALA A 218 11.24 -3.19 7.07
N LEU A 219 11.21 -2.85 5.77
CA LEU A 219 12.37 -2.75 4.89
C LEU A 219 12.40 -1.37 4.23
N LEU A 220 13.61 -0.86 3.96
CA LEU A 220 13.78 0.35 3.17
C LEU A 220 13.26 0.12 1.74
N GLN A 221 12.35 0.99 1.28
CA GLN A 221 11.63 0.84 0.00
C GLN A 221 11.04 -0.57 -0.18
N GLY A 222 10.58 -1.19 0.90
CA GLY A 222 10.02 -2.54 0.88
C GLY A 222 10.99 -3.65 0.46
N THR A 223 12.30 -3.37 0.38
CA THR A 223 13.25 -4.27 -0.28
C THR A 223 14.48 -4.55 0.57
N VAL A 224 15.11 -3.52 1.13
CA VAL A 224 16.42 -3.67 1.80
C VAL A 224 16.25 -3.81 3.30
N ALA A 225 16.83 -4.86 3.87
CA ALA A 225 16.81 -5.11 5.31
C ALA A 225 17.49 -3.96 6.09
N PRO A 226 16.92 -3.51 7.22
CA PRO A 226 17.52 -2.47 8.04
C PRO A 226 18.93 -2.84 8.49
N ALA A 227 19.86 -1.88 8.38
CA ALA A 227 21.23 -2.01 8.84
C ALA A 227 21.69 -0.68 9.48
N SER A 228 22.67 -0.73 10.39
CA SER A 228 23.11 0.45 11.13
C SER A 228 23.57 1.60 10.21
N ALA A 229 24.24 1.29 9.10
CA ALA A 229 24.70 2.30 8.13
C ALA A 229 23.51 2.95 7.38
N ILE A 230 22.53 2.15 6.98
CA ILE A 230 21.30 2.65 6.32
C ILE A 230 20.53 3.54 7.30
N ASN A 231 20.34 3.08 8.53
CA ASN A 231 19.62 3.84 9.55
C ASN A 231 20.33 5.17 9.89
N ALA A 232 21.67 5.18 9.89
CA ALA A 232 22.44 6.41 10.02
C ALA A 232 22.15 7.38 8.87
N ALA A 233 22.14 6.89 7.62
CA ALA A 233 21.81 7.71 6.46
C ALA A 233 20.36 8.23 6.45
N MET A 234 19.39 7.44 6.94
CA MET A 234 17.97 7.83 7.02
C MET A 234 17.74 9.08 7.87
N ILE A 235 18.51 9.26 8.94
CA ILE A 235 18.39 10.40 9.86
C ILE A 235 19.34 11.55 9.55
N ASP A 236 20.27 11.35 8.61
CA ASP A 236 21.33 12.31 8.31
C ASP A 236 20.84 13.43 7.37
N ASP A 237 21.76 14.35 7.05
CA ASP A 237 21.52 15.56 6.30
C ASP A 237 21.85 15.47 4.80
N LYS A 238 22.06 14.25 4.28
CA LYS A 238 22.46 13.99 2.88
C LYS A 238 21.42 13.21 2.11
N ARG A 239 20.74 13.89 1.19
CA ARG A 239 19.85 13.25 0.23
C ARG A 239 20.60 12.92 -1.05
N TYR A 240 20.80 11.64 -1.32
CA TYR A 240 21.55 11.21 -2.49
C TYR A 240 20.77 11.44 -3.79
N THR A 241 21.46 11.99 -4.80
CA THR A 241 20.87 12.39 -6.09
C THR A 241 21.40 11.56 -7.27
N GLY A 242 22.30 10.62 -6.98
CA GLY A 242 22.93 9.79 -7.99
C GLY A 242 23.73 8.66 -7.37
N LEU A 243 24.34 7.86 -8.23
CA LEU A 243 25.19 6.74 -7.83
C LEU A 243 26.61 7.23 -7.43
N PRO A 244 27.27 6.55 -6.48
CA PRO A 244 28.69 6.75 -6.21
C PRO A 244 29.53 6.32 -7.43
N SER A 245 30.74 6.86 -7.56
CA SER A 245 31.56 6.69 -8.78
C SER A 245 32.03 5.26 -9.03
N ASN A 246 32.00 4.42 -7.99
CA ASN A 246 32.42 3.01 -8.01
C ASN A 246 31.27 2.00 -8.17
N VAL A 247 30.02 2.45 -8.28
CA VAL A 247 28.85 1.57 -8.44
C VAL A 247 28.17 1.84 -9.77
N THR A 248 27.91 0.80 -10.55
CA THR A 248 27.14 0.92 -11.78
C THR A 248 25.64 0.73 -11.51
N LEU A 249 24.80 1.25 -12.41
CA LEU A 249 23.37 0.98 -12.35
C LEU A 249 23.05 -0.52 -12.39
N ALA A 250 23.83 -1.30 -13.14
CA ALA A 250 23.66 -2.75 -13.19
C ALA A 250 23.92 -3.40 -11.82
N ASP A 251 24.93 -2.92 -11.08
CA ASP A 251 25.24 -3.42 -9.74
C ASP A 251 24.06 -3.12 -8.78
N VAL A 252 23.52 -1.91 -8.82
CA VAL A 252 22.34 -1.53 -8.03
C VAL A 252 21.14 -2.39 -8.40
N LEU A 253 20.73 -2.44 -9.67
CA LEU A 253 19.57 -3.21 -10.08
C LEU A 253 19.71 -4.71 -9.79
N SER A 254 20.92 -5.26 -9.86
CA SER A 254 21.17 -6.64 -9.45
C SER A 254 21.12 -6.87 -7.94
N SER A 255 21.19 -5.81 -7.13
CA SER A 255 21.10 -5.87 -5.66
C SER A 255 19.67 -5.63 -5.15
N PHE A 256 18.76 -5.14 -5.98
CA PHE A 256 17.34 -5.00 -5.68
C PHE A 256 16.57 -6.14 -6.36
N GLN A 257 16.24 -7.19 -5.61
CA GLN A 257 15.65 -8.41 -6.16
C GLN A 257 14.35 -8.83 -5.46
N GLU A 258 13.55 -9.64 -6.16
CA GLU A 258 12.36 -10.30 -5.60
C GLU A 258 12.70 -11.18 -4.40
N ILE A 259 13.84 -11.87 -4.46
CA ILE A 259 14.32 -12.81 -3.44
C ILE A 259 15.56 -12.22 -2.78
N GLY A 260 15.64 -12.31 -1.45
CA GLY A 260 16.77 -11.78 -0.70
C GLY A 260 18.11 -12.50 -0.97
N PRO A 261 19.23 -11.93 -0.50
CA PRO A 261 19.32 -10.65 0.19
C PRO A 261 19.28 -9.50 -0.82
N ALA A 262 18.66 -8.40 -0.44
CA ALA A 262 18.75 -7.16 -1.18
C ALA A 262 19.70 -6.17 -0.48
N GLY A 263 20.33 -5.29 -1.26
CA GLY A 263 21.33 -4.35 -0.78
C GLY A 263 21.05 -2.92 -1.22
N TYR A 264 21.30 -1.96 -0.33
CA TYR A 264 21.36 -0.55 -0.67
C TYR A 264 22.82 -0.16 -0.93
N PRO A 265 23.15 0.52 -2.04
CA PRO A 265 24.53 0.86 -2.35
C PRO A 265 25.13 1.77 -1.26
N ASP A 266 26.40 1.51 -0.90
CA ASP A 266 27.14 2.39 0.00
C ASP A 266 27.27 3.78 -0.65
N ALA A 267 26.95 4.81 0.11
CA ALA A 267 26.82 6.15 -0.43
C ALA A 267 28.11 7.00 -0.31
N SER A 268 29.28 6.35 -0.23
CA SER A 268 30.61 6.95 -0.02
C SER A 268 30.85 8.30 -0.70
N ASP A 269 30.97 8.33 -2.03
CA ASP A 269 31.18 9.55 -2.84
C ASP A 269 29.97 9.92 -3.71
N ALA A 270 28.80 9.36 -3.38
CA ALA A 270 27.56 9.65 -4.09
C ALA A 270 27.24 11.16 -4.04
N PRO A 271 26.81 11.78 -5.15
CA PRO A 271 26.38 13.17 -5.14
C PRO A 271 25.13 13.30 -4.28
N TYR A 272 25.04 14.40 -3.53
CA TYR A 272 23.92 14.64 -2.63
C TYR A 272 23.52 16.12 -2.63
N THR A 273 22.27 16.34 -2.25
CA THR A 273 21.75 17.64 -1.83
C THR A 273 21.69 17.66 -0.31
N GLN A 274 22.03 18.80 0.28
CA GLN A 274 21.92 19.02 1.71
C GLN A 274 20.45 19.16 2.11
N VAL A 275 20.00 18.36 3.06
CA VAL A 275 18.65 18.44 3.67
C VAL A 275 18.77 18.54 5.18
N THR A 276 17.66 18.74 5.87
CA THR A 276 17.67 18.81 7.33
C THR A 276 17.62 17.42 7.92
N ALA A 277 18.61 17.09 8.76
CA ALA A 277 18.64 15.86 9.55
C ALA A 277 17.41 15.74 10.45
N ASP A 278 16.87 14.54 10.59
CA ASP A 278 15.69 14.27 11.40
C ASP A 278 15.78 12.88 12.04
N VAL A 279 15.85 12.83 13.36
CA VAL A 279 15.99 11.58 14.12
C VAL A 279 14.74 10.71 14.07
N GLU A 280 13.58 11.27 13.73
CA GLU A 280 12.32 10.55 13.61
C GLU A 280 12.21 9.77 12.29
N ARG A 281 13.13 9.98 11.34
CA ARG A 281 13.26 9.20 10.10
C ARG A 281 13.88 7.82 10.27
N ARG A 282 14.36 7.47 11.46
CA ARG A 282 14.99 6.17 11.68
C ARG A 282 14.02 5.01 11.38
N ALA A 283 14.58 3.89 10.97
CA ALA A 283 13.81 2.65 10.81
C ALA A 283 13.22 2.19 12.16
N VAL A 284 12.01 1.65 12.11
CA VAL A 284 11.29 1.07 13.26
C VAL A 284 11.64 -0.42 13.39
N GLU A 285 11.92 -0.87 14.60
CA GLU A 285 12.06 -2.31 14.87
C GLU A 285 10.69 -2.99 14.98
N ARG A 286 10.58 -4.28 14.61
CA ARG A 286 9.31 -5.05 14.72
C ARG A 286 8.63 -4.94 16.09
N GLY A 287 9.38 -5.15 17.18
CA GLY A 287 8.83 -5.02 18.54
C GLY A 287 8.38 -3.59 18.87
N GLU A 288 9.05 -2.59 18.32
CA GLU A 288 8.66 -1.19 18.44
C GLU A 288 7.39 -0.88 17.62
N PHE A 289 7.26 -1.42 16.41
CA PHE A 289 6.06 -1.28 15.58
C PHE A 289 4.83 -1.76 16.36
N ALA A 290 4.87 -2.98 16.91
CA ALA A 290 3.79 -3.47 17.77
C ALA A 290 3.58 -2.62 19.03
N ALA A 291 4.65 -2.09 19.64
CA ALA A 291 4.52 -1.22 20.81
C ALA A 291 3.82 0.10 20.49
N MET A 292 4.10 0.70 19.32
CA MET A 292 3.43 1.92 18.86
C MET A 292 1.93 1.69 18.65
N HIS A 293 1.53 0.53 18.11
CA HIS A 293 0.11 0.16 18.01
C HIS A 293 -0.54 -0.04 19.38
N CYS A 294 0.15 -0.72 20.31
CA CYS A 294 -0.38 -0.95 21.66
C CYS A 294 -0.51 0.34 22.49
N ALA A 295 0.27 1.37 22.14
CA ALA A 295 0.23 2.69 22.74
C ALA A 295 -0.73 3.66 22.05
N SER A 296 -1.15 3.37 20.82
CA SER A 296 -2.14 4.17 20.11
C SER A 296 -3.50 4.13 20.83
N PRO A 297 -4.29 5.22 20.75
CA PRO A 297 -5.59 5.33 21.41
C PRO A 297 -6.74 4.64 20.65
N GLY A 298 -6.48 4.13 19.44
CA GLY A 298 -7.48 3.48 18.61
C GLY A 298 -8.00 2.16 19.20
N LEU A 299 -9.06 1.64 18.57
CA LEU A 299 -9.67 0.37 18.96
C LEU A 299 -9.50 -0.71 17.88
N PRO A 300 -9.40 -1.99 18.28
CA PRO A 300 -9.10 -2.43 19.64
C PRO A 300 -7.67 -2.01 20.04
N ARG A 301 -7.37 -1.94 21.35
CA ARG A 301 -5.99 -1.65 21.81
C ARG A 301 -5.00 -2.57 21.09
N GLY A 302 -3.95 -1.99 20.50
CA GLY A 302 -2.93 -2.75 19.80
C GLY A 302 -3.29 -3.17 18.38
N HIS A 303 -4.54 -2.95 17.93
CA HIS A 303 -5.00 -3.26 16.57
C HIS A 303 -4.71 -4.70 16.16
N GLY A 304 -4.78 -5.62 17.14
CA GLY A 304 -4.45 -7.03 17.02
C GLY A 304 -3.14 -7.44 17.70
N PHE A 305 -2.18 -6.51 17.84
CA PHE A 305 -0.96 -6.76 18.61
C PHE A 305 -1.21 -6.71 20.12
N THR A 306 -0.37 -7.45 20.84
CA THR A 306 -0.39 -7.57 22.31
C THR A 306 1.00 -7.35 22.88
N ASP A 307 1.09 -7.31 24.21
CA ASP A 307 2.38 -7.21 24.90
C ASP A 307 3.28 -8.44 24.62
N GLU A 308 2.68 -9.60 24.29
CA GLU A 308 3.40 -10.79 23.85
C GLU A 308 4.03 -10.59 22.45
N ASN A 309 3.29 -9.96 21.53
CA ASN A 309 3.83 -9.59 20.21
C ASN A 309 5.04 -8.65 20.33
N ILE A 310 4.99 -7.70 21.27
CA ILE A 310 6.11 -6.80 21.57
C ILE A 310 7.31 -7.59 22.08
N ALA A 311 7.11 -8.44 23.10
CA ALA A 311 8.19 -9.19 23.75
C ALA A 311 8.88 -10.17 22.79
N ASN A 312 8.10 -10.86 21.96
CA ASN A 312 8.60 -11.86 21.02
C ASN A 312 8.97 -11.27 19.65
N LYS A 313 8.68 -9.98 19.42
CA LYS A 313 8.83 -9.30 18.11
C LYS A 313 8.06 -10.02 16.98
N HIS A 314 6.89 -10.58 17.30
CA HIS A 314 6.03 -11.30 16.35
C HIS A 314 4.98 -10.39 15.74
N MET A 315 4.94 -10.27 14.41
CA MET A 315 3.96 -9.44 13.71
C MET A 315 2.74 -10.22 13.20
N TYR A 316 2.45 -11.37 13.80
CA TYR A 316 1.31 -12.23 13.51
C TYR A 316 0.48 -12.49 14.77
N TYR A 317 -0.83 -12.68 14.61
CA TYR A 317 -1.76 -12.87 15.72
C TYR A 317 -3.08 -13.49 15.25
N THR A 318 -3.92 -13.89 16.21
CA THR A 318 -5.31 -14.26 15.94
C THR A 318 -6.26 -13.43 16.78
N THR A 319 -7.48 -13.23 16.27
CA THR A 319 -8.57 -12.59 17.01
C THR A 319 -9.92 -13.07 16.49
N SER A 320 -10.98 -12.74 17.21
CA SER A 320 -12.36 -12.99 16.77
C SER A 320 -13.01 -11.67 16.35
N ILE A 321 -13.64 -11.66 15.18
CA ILE A 321 -14.40 -10.53 14.67
C ILE A 321 -15.64 -11.03 13.93
N GLY A 322 -16.79 -10.44 14.22
CA GLY A 322 -18.07 -11.02 13.80
C GLY A 322 -18.20 -12.45 14.32
N ALA A 323 -18.52 -13.39 13.42
CA ALA A 323 -18.58 -14.82 13.70
C ALA A 323 -17.40 -15.61 13.12
N VAL A 324 -16.29 -14.95 12.77
CA VAL A 324 -15.09 -15.60 12.22
C VAL A 324 -13.89 -15.47 13.15
N LYS A 325 -12.93 -16.40 12.99
CA LYS A 325 -11.57 -16.25 13.49
C LYS A 325 -10.74 -15.57 12.41
N LEU A 326 -10.25 -14.36 12.69
CA LEU A 326 -9.26 -13.69 11.85
C LEU A 326 -7.87 -14.16 12.27
N ILE A 327 -7.08 -14.64 11.31
CA ILE A 327 -5.67 -14.99 11.51
C ILE A 327 -4.83 -14.07 10.63
N VAL A 328 -4.02 -13.23 11.27
CA VAL A 328 -3.06 -12.36 10.58
C VAL A 328 -1.71 -13.03 10.59
N ILE A 329 -1.12 -13.20 9.40
CA ILE A 329 0.23 -13.72 9.23
C ILE A 329 1.17 -12.60 8.77
N ASP A 330 2.33 -12.53 9.41
CA ASP A 330 3.47 -11.79 8.92
C ASP A 330 4.08 -12.54 7.74
N SER A 331 3.89 -12.02 6.54
CA SER A 331 4.42 -12.59 5.31
C SER A 331 5.81 -12.06 4.93
N VAL A 332 6.37 -11.12 5.70
CA VAL A 332 7.59 -10.40 5.35
C VAL A 332 8.82 -11.30 5.49
N ASN A 333 9.67 -11.31 4.46
CA ASN A 333 11.01 -11.85 4.61
C ASN A 333 11.96 -10.76 5.14
N ASN A 334 12.21 -10.80 6.45
CA ASN A 334 13.09 -9.83 7.15
C ASN A 334 14.55 -9.82 6.67
N PHE A 335 14.94 -10.71 5.76
CA PHE A 335 16.28 -10.77 5.17
C PHE A 335 16.38 -10.06 3.81
N GLY A 336 15.33 -9.32 3.42
CA GLY A 336 15.29 -8.51 2.21
C GLY A 336 14.68 -9.23 1.01
N GLY A 337 14.56 -8.45 -0.07
CA GLY A 337 13.74 -8.76 -1.23
C GLY A 337 12.26 -8.45 -0.96
N TRP A 338 11.55 -8.04 -2.00
CA TRP A 338 10.16 -7.58 -1.85
C TRP A 338 9.13 -8.69 -1.88
N GLN A 339 9.50 -9.97 -2.05
CA GLN A 339 8.55 -11.09 -2.00
C GLN A 339 8.52 -11.74 -0.61
N GLY A 340 7.40 -12.40 -0.31
CA GLY A 340 7.11 -12.96 1.01
C GLY A 340 7.50 -14.42 1.17
N SER A 341 7.47 -14.88 2.43
CA SER A 341 7.52 -16.30 2.84
C SER A 341 7.29 -16.40 4.35
N LEU A 342 7.02 -17.59 4.88
CA LEU A 342 6.92 -17.81 6.32
C LEU A 342 8.20 -18.43 6.86
N ASP A 343 8.50 -18.22 8.14
CA ASP A 343 9.39 -19.13 8.85
C ASP A 343 8.64 -20.39 9.28
N VAL A 344 9.38 -21.43 9.71
CA VAL A 344 8.80 -22.72 10.09
C VAL A 344 7.94 -22.61 11.35
N GLU A 345 8.35 -21.78 12.32
CA GLU A 345 7.66 -21.64 13.59
C GLU A 345 6.26 -21.03 13.40
N GLN A 346 6.17 -19.97 12.61
CA GLN A 346 4.93 -19.32 12.25
C GLN A 346 4.05 -20.22 11.38
N PHE A 347 4.62 -20.98 10.45
CA PHE A 347 3.86 -21.94 9.63
C PHE A 347 3.20 -23.02 10.50
N GLU A 348 3.94 -23.60 11.44
CA GLU A 348 3.40 -24.58 12.38
C GLU A 348 2.38 -23.96 13.35
N TRP A 349 2.62 -22.72 13.80
CA TRP A 349 1.66 -21.94 14.59
C TRP A 349 0.35 -21.73 13.82
N LEU A 350 0.43 -21.32 12.54
CA LEU A 350 -0.71 -21.10 11.68
C LEU A 350 -1.55 -22.37 11.55
N GLU A 351 -0.92 -23.51 11.30
CA GLU A 351 -1.64 -24.79 11.21
C GLU A 351 -2.35 -25.13 12.53
N ARG A 352 -1.71 -24.92 13.70
CA ARG A 352 -2.34 -25.14 15.01
C ARG A 352 -3.54 -24.21 15.24
N GLU A 353 -3.42 -22.94 14.88
CA GLU A 353 -4.49 -21.95 15.03
C GLU A 353 -5.69 -22.27 14.15
N ILE A 354 -5.45 -22.76 12.93
CA ILE A 354 -6.51 -23.22 12.02
C ILE A 354 -7.12 -24.53 12.54
N ALA A 355 -6.31 -25.53 12.88
CA ALA A 355 -6.79 -26.83 13.34
C ALA A 355 -7.72 -26.70 14.56
N SER A 356 -7.38 -25.81 15.50
CA SER A 356 -8.17 -25.54 16.72
C SER A 356 -9.38 -24.62 16.54
N ALA A 357 -9.53 -23.95 15.38
CA ALA A 357 -10.64 -23.01 15.19
C ALA A 357 -12.01 -23.69 15.18
N GLU A 358 -12.95 -23.20 15.99
CA GLU A 358 -14.35 -23.64 16.01
C GLU A 358 -15.21 -22.92 14.96
N SER A 359 -14.83 -21.69 14.61
CA SER A 359 -15.48 -20.86 13.60
C SER A 359 -14.81 -20.97 12.22
N ARG A 360 -15.42 -20.34 11.21
CA ARG A 360 -14.77 -20.14 9.91
C ARG A 360 -13.56 -19.22 10.07
N VAL A 361 -12.54 -19.46 9.27
CA VAL A 361 -11.27 -18.74 9.31
C VAL A 361 -11.14 -17.83 8.10
N VAL A 362 -10.81 -16.57 8.37
CA VAL A 362 -10.36 -15.60 7.39
C VAL A 362 -8.89 -15.33 7.67
N LEU A 363 -8.02 -15.56 6.68
CA LEU A 363 -6.61 -15.19 6.77
C LEU A 363 -6.41 -13.76 6.26
N ALA A 364 -5.40 -13.09 6.79
CA ALA A 364 -4.90 -11.85 6.21
C ALA A 364 -3.37 -11.80 6.26
N SER A 365 -2.77 -11.25 5.20
CA SER A 365 -1.33 -10.99 5.10
C SER A 365 -1.10 -9.80 4.19
N HIS A 366 0.13 -9.32 4.12
CA HIS A 366 0.50 -8.37 3.09
C HIS A 366 0.65 -9.06 1.73
N HIS A 367 1.52 -10.06 1.62
CA HIS A 367 1.76 -10.76 0.36
C HIS A 367 0.65 -11.79 0.07
N PRO A 368 0.05 -11.80 -1.14
CA PRO A 368 -0.84 -12.89 -1.55
C PRO A 368 -0.07 -14.19 -1.75
N LEU A 369 -0.77 -15.33 -1.79
CA LEU A 369 -0.16 -16.66 -1.86
C LEU A 369 0.83 -16.81 -3.04
N SER A 370 0.51 -16.24 -4.21
CA SER A 370 1.38 -16.27 -5.40
C SER A 370 2.70 -15.50 -5.25
N LYS A 371 2.83 -14.72 -4.19
CA LYS A 371 3.96 -13.85 -3.86
C LYS A 371 4.77 -14.38 -2.66
N MET A 372 4.41 -15.57 -2.17
CA MET A 372 5.09 -16.26 -1.09
C MET A 372 6.21 -17.19 -1.61
N PHE A 373 7.21 -16.64 -2.32
CA PHE A 373 8.30 -17.44 -2.91
C PHE A 373 9.72 -16.98 -2.56
N ASN A 374 9.88 -16.00 -1.68
CA ASN A 374 11.19 -15.58 -1.20
C ASN A 374 11.77 -16.61 -0.22
N SER A 375 12.42 -17.63 -0.76
CA SER A 375 12.99 -18.75 0.00
C SER A 375 14.28 -18.42 0.75
N TYR A 376 14.78 -17.18 0.63
CA TYR A 376 16.05 -16.79 1.21
C TYR A 376 16.01 -16.77 2.74
N ALA A 377 16.98 -17.41 3.35
CA ALA A 377 17.31 -17.25 4.76
C ALA A 377 18.82 -17.49 4.94
N PRO A 378 19.52 -16.67 5.76
CA PRO A 378 20.93 -16.92 6.07
C PRO A 378 21.11 -18.23 6.84
N THR A 379 20.10 -18.64 7.61
CA THR A 379 20.07 -19.89 8.37
C THR A 379 18.66 -20.48 8.38
N GLY A 380 18.56 -21.81 8.35
CA GLY A 380 17.27 -22.51 8.35
C GLY A 380 16.61 -22.50 6.96
N ARG A 381 15.31 -22.78 6.93
CA ARG A 381 14.50 -22.77 5.70
C ARG A 381 13.32 -21.81 5.84
N ARG A 382 12.85 -21.28 4.72
CA ARG A 382 11.56 -20.60 4.61
C ARG A 382 10.51 -21.57 4.08
N VAL A 383 9.24 -21.31 4.39
CA VAL A 383 8.08 -22.02 3.86
C VAL A 383 7.42 -21.12 2.80
N CYS A 384 7.25 -21.66 1.61
CA CYS A 384 6.79 -20.93 0.42
C CYS A 384 5.45 -21.48 -0.11
N VAL A 385 5.03 -20.94 -1.25
CA VAL A 385 3.71 -21.10 -1.87
C VAL A 385 3.16 -22.52 -1.87
N GLU A 386 3.92 -23.55 -2.28
CA GLU A 386 3.40 -24.91 -2.39
C GLU A 386 3.03 -25.50 -1.02
N GLU A 387 3.93 -25.42 -0.05
CA GLU A 387 3.72 -25.95 1.31
C GLU A 387 2.59 -25.20 2.03
N ILE A 388 2.53 -23.87 1.86
CA ILE A 388 1.45 -23.04 2.42
C ILE A 388 0.11 -23.45 1.83
N GLN A 389 0.02 -23.54 0.49
CA GLN A 389 -1.22 -23.93 -0.19
C GLN A 389 -1.67 -25.33 0.22
N GLU A 390 -0.75 -26.29 0.25
CA GLU A 390 -1.05 -27.67 0.63
C GLU A 390 -1.62 -27.75 2.05
N MET A 391 -1.01 -27.03 3.00
CA MET A 391 -1.51 -27.00 4.39
C MET A 391 -2.88 -26.36 4.48
N LEU A 392 -3.09 -25.17 3.90
CA LEU A 392 -4.38 -24.46 3.99
C LEU A 392 -5.53 -25.28 3.39
N LEU A 393 -5.28 -26.00 2.29
CA LEU A 393 -6.29 -26.84 1.63
C LEU A 393 -6.70 -28.08 2.43
N LYS A 394 -5.98 -28.46 3.50
CA LYS A 394 -6.40 -29.51 4.44
C LYS A 394 -7.59 -29.09 5.31
N TYR A 395 -7.84 -27.78 5.43
CA TYR A 395 -8.79 -27.22 6.38
C TYR A 395 -9.95 -26.49 5.70
N PRO A 396 -11.11 -27.16 5.48
CA PRO A 396 -12.29 -26.56 4.81
C PRO A 396 -12.89 -25.35 5.52
N LYS A 397 -12.50 -25.10 6.78
CA LYS A 397 -12.91 -23.95 7.59
C LYS A 397 -12.24 -22.65 7.15
N VAL A 398 -11.14 -22.70 6.41
CA VAL A 398 -10.56 -21.54 5.73
C VAL A 398 -11.46 -21.17 4.56
N ILE A 399 -11.99 -19.95 4.58
CA ILE A 399 -12.98 -19.50 3.59
C ILE A 399 -12.51 -18.30 2.78
N ALA A 400 -11.58 -17.49 3.31
CA ALA A 400 -10.97 -16.38 2.59
C ALA A 400 -9.55 -16.07 3.04
N TRP A 401 -8.79 -15.43 2.16
CA TRP A 401 -7.50 -14.81 2.44
C TRP A 401 -7.46 -13.40 1.85
N LEU A 402 -7.38 -12.38 2.71
CA LEU A 402 -7.26 -10.96 2.35
C LEU A 402 -5.78 -10.55 2.21
N ALA A 403 -5.42 -9.92 1.09
CA ALA A 403 -4.03 -9.54 0.80
C ALA A 403 -3.89 -8.17 0.09
N GLY A 404 -2.66 -7.67 0.05
CA GLY A 404 -2.23 -6.42 -0.60
C GLY A 404 -1.12 -6.65 -1.62
N HIS A 405 -0.05 -5.84 -1.53
CA HIS A 405 1.26 -5.99 -2.19
C HIS A 405 1.30 -5.69 -3.70
N GLU A 406 0.37 -6.24 -4.47
CA GLU A 406 0.35 -6.07 -5.93
C GLU A 406 -0.34 -4.78 -6.39
N HIS A 407 -0.80 -3.97 -5.44
CA HIS A 407 -1.46 -2.67 -5.65
C HIS A 407 -2.73 -2.73 -6.52
N ARG A 408 -3.33 -3.93 -6.70
CA ARG A 408 -4.45 -4.16 -7.61
C ARG A 408 -5.64 -4.83 -6.94
N HIS A 409 -6.83 -4.63 -7.49
CA HIS A 409 -7.95 -5.54 -7.19
C HIS A 409 -7.75 -6.84 -7.97
N HIS A 410 -7.73 -7.97 -7.26
CA HIS A 410 -7.63 -9.28 -7.90
C HIS A 410 -8.27 -10.36 -7.02
N ILE A 411 -9.08 -11.21 -7.65
CA ILE A 411 -9.79 -12.29 -6.96
C ILE A 411 -9.43 -13.62 -7.60
N LYS A 412 -9.12 -14.60 -6.75
CA LYS A 412 -8.73 -15.93 -7.21
C LYS A 412 -9.25 -17.02 -6.27
N TRP A 413 -9.78 -18.09 -6.85
CA TRP A 413 -10.02 -19.32 -6.10
C TRP A 413 -8.71 -20.07 -5.82
N ILE A 414 -8.48 -20.44 -4.57
CA ILE A 414 -7.39 -21.33 -4.16
C ILE A 414 -7.99 -22.68 -3.78
N GLY A 415 -7.85 -23.66 -4.66
CA GLY A 415 -8.26 -25.03 -4.41
C GLY A 415 -8.53 -25.83 -5.69
N PRO A 416 -8.71 -27.17 -5.56
CA PRO A 416 -8.86 -28.05 -6.72
C PRO A 416 -10.21 -27.94 -7.43
N GLU A 417 -11.24 -27.43 -6.75
CA GLU A 417 -12.61 -27.33 -7.30
C GLU A 417 -13.24 -26.01 -6.82
N GLU A 418 -13.51 -25.12 -7.76
CA GLU A 418 -14.04 -23.77 -7.50
C GLU A 418 -15.36 -23.84 -6.73
N GLU A 419 -15.50 -22.98 -5.72
CA GLU A 419 -16.66 -22.89 -4.80
C GLU A 419 -16.91 -24.12 -3.90
N VAL A 420 -16.36 -25.29 -4.23
CA VAL A 420 -16.61 -26.55 -3.53
C VAL A 420 -15.48 -26.90 -2.58
N ARG A 421 -14.22 -26.86 -3.02
CA ARG A 421 -13.04 -27.25 -2.23
C ARG A 421 -11.92 -26.24 -2.39
N GLY A 422 -11.74 -25.39 -1.37
CA GLY A 422 -10.83 -24.25 -1.42
C GLY A 422 -11.35 -23.01 -0.69
N PHE A 423 -10.78 -21.86 -1.01
CA PHE A 423 -11.17 -20.56 -0.45
C PHE A 423 -10.92 -19.43 -1.45
N TRP A 424 -11.51 -18.27 -1.22
CA TRP A 424 -11.29 -17.07 -2.04
C TRP A 424 -10.07 -16.28 -1.53
N GLN A 425 -9.07 -16.06 -2.37
CA GLN A 425 -8.06 -15.02 -2.15
C GLN A 425 -8.56 -13.70 -2.74
N ILE A 426 -8.50 -12.65 -1.94
CA ILE A 426 -9.02 -11.32 -2.24
C ILE A 426 -7.91 -10.29 -2.04
N GLU A 427 -7.42 -9.73 -3.14
CA GLU A 427 -6.48 -8.62 -3.17
C GLU A 427 -7.25 -7.30 -3.39
N THR A 428 -6.85 -6.24 -2.68
CA THR A 428 -7.43 -4.90 -2.80
C THR A 428 -6.39 -3.92 -3.32
N ALA A 429 -6.81 -3.03 -4.23
CA ALA A 429 -5.92 -2.01 -4.79
C ALA A 429 -5.30 -1.10 -3.71
N SER A 430 -4.14 -0.55 -4.03
CA SER A 430 -3.42 0.36 -3.13
C SER A 430 -4.06 1.75 -3.04
N HIS A 431 -3.67 2.51 -2.02
CA HIS A 431 -3.84 3.98 -2.01
C HIS A 431 -2.68 4.71 -2.71
N ALA A 432 -1.57 4.01 -2.95
CA ALA A 432 -0.37 4.57 -3.56
C ALA A 432 -0.47 4.75 -5.08
N ASP A 433 -1.23 3.90 -5.76
CA ASP A 433 -1.35 3.90 -7.22
C ASP A 433 -2.80 4.05 -7.67
N TRP A 434 -3.00 4.48 -8.91
CA TRP A 434 -4.32 4.47 -9.54
C TRP A 434 -4.94 3.07 -9.40
N PRO A 435 -6.19 2.92 -8.92
CA PRO A 435 -7.21 3.97 -8.75
C PRO A 435 -7.36 4.61 -7.36
N GLN A 436 -6.50 4.29 -6.38
CA GLN A 436 -6.60 4.78 -4.99
C GLN A 436 -7.94 4.40 -4.31
N GLN A 437 -8.18 3.09 -4.21
CA GLN A 437 -9.47 2.53 -3.79
C GLN A 437 -9.32 1.60 -2.58
N SER A 438 -10.43 1.33 -1.90
CA SER A 438 -10.57 0.28 -0.88
C SER A 438 -11.77 -0.59 -1.20
N ARG A 439 -12.13 -1.53 -0.33
CA ARG A 439 -13.38 -2.28 -0.48
C ARG A 439 -14.11 -2.53 0.82
N THR A 440 -15.41 -2.74 0.74
CA THR A 440 -16.20 -3.38 1.78
C THR A 440 -16.43 -4.84 1.40
N ILE A 441 -16.17 -5.75 2.33
CA ILE A 441 -16.29 -7.20 2.19
C ILE A 441 -17.43 -7.66 3.09
N GLU A 442 -18.42 -8.33 2.52
CA GLU A 442 -19.59 -8.88 3.20
C GLU A 442 -19.58 -10.40 3.09
N ILE A 443 -19.26 -11.10 4.17
CA ILE A 443 -19.29 -12.57 4.25
C ILE A 443 -20.55 -12.96 5.03
N VAL A 444 -21.46 -13.66 4.38
CA VAL A 444 -22.75 -14.06 4.98
C VAL A 444 -23.07 -15.52 4.67
N THR A 445 -23.97 -16.12 5.45
CA THR A 445 -24.57 -17.42 5.13
C THR A 445 -26.04 -17.29 4.81
N ASP A 446 -26.53 -18.09 3.87
CA ASP A 446 -27.96 -18.24 3.62
C ASP A 446 -28.59 -19.33 4.53
N GLU A 447 -29.90 -19.59 4.36
CA GLU A 447 -30.61 -20.63 5.11
C GLU A 447 -30.14 -22.06 4.75
N ALA A 448 -29.60 -22.27 3.56
CA ALA A 448 -29.09 -23.57 3.12
C ALA A 448 -27.71 -23.89 3.73
N GLY A 449 -26.99 -22.86 4.18
CA GLY A 449 -25.65 -22.92 4.75
C GLY A 449 -24.53 -22.66 3.74
N ASP A 450 -24.87 -22.15 2.55
CA ASP A 450 -23.89 -21.64 1.59
C ASP A 450 -23.33 -20.31 2.10
N ILE A 451 -22.05 -20.04 1.81
CA ILE A 451 -21.40 -18.78 2.15
C ILE A 451 -21.35 -17.90 0.92
N TYR A 452 -21.76 -16.64 1.06
CA TYR A 452 -21.69 -15.62 0.03
C TYR A 452 -20.72 -14.51 0.42
N PHE A 453 -20.03 -13.97 -0.57
CA PHE A 453 -19.12 -12.84 -0.43
C PHE A 453 -19.61 -11.71 -1.32
N GLY A 454 -20.08 -10.63 -0.72
CA GLY A 454 -20.38 -9.37 -1.39
C GLY A 454 -19.15 -8.47 -1.34
N LEU A 455 -18.55 -8.17 -2.49
CA LEU A 455 -17.36 -7.33 -2.57
C LEU A 455 -17.74 -6.04 -3.28
N SER A 456 -17.50 -4.91 -2.61
CA SER A 456 -17.86 -3.57 -3.12
C SER A 456 -16.66 -2.64 -3.05
N VAL A 457 -16.19 -2.15 -4.19
CA VAL A 457 -15.09 -1.19 -4.30
C VAL A 457 -15.55 0.20 -3.89
N ILE A 458 -14.72 0.87 -3.09
CA ILE A 458 -14.98 2.19 -2.52
C ILE A 458 -13.89 3.17 -2.98
N ASP A 459 -14.32 4.30 -3.53
CA ASP A 459 -13.47 5.46 -3.83
C ASP A 459 -13.32 6.36 -2.59
N HIS A 460 -12.15 6.98 -2.42
CA HIS A 460 -11.97 8.04 -1.42
C HIS A 460 -12.81 9.29 -1.75
N ALA A 461 -13.03 10.16 -0.77
CA ALA A 461 -13.97 11.29 -0.85
C ALA A 461 -13.60 12.37 -1.88
N GLY A 462 -12.32 12.45 -2.28
CA GLY A 462 -11.86 13.31 -3.37
C GLY A 462 -12.64 13.09 -4.68
N GLY A 463 -12.95 14.19 -5.39
CA GLY A 463 -13.67 14.17 -6.67
C GLY A 463 -12.76 13.98 -7.88
N VAL A 464 -13.25 14.42 -9.06
CA VAL A 464 -12.43 14.56 -10.29
C VAL A 464 -11.73 15.92 -10.37
N ASP A 465 -12.27 16.91 -9.68
CA ASP A 465 -11.73 18.26 -9.57
C ASP A 465 -11.02 18.38 -8.24
N TYR A 466 -9.84 19.00 -8.26
CA TYR A 466 -9.00 19.24 -7.09
C TYR A 466 -8.95 20.72 -6.71
N GLY A 467 -9.71 21.60 -7.38
CA GLY A 467 -9.75 23.03 -7.09
C GLY A 467 -8.35 23.64 -6.97
N ASP A 468 -8.08 24.27 -5.83
CA ASP A 468 -6.78 24.86 -5.51
C ASP A 468 -5.87 23.92 -4.68
N ALA A 469 -6.29 22.66 -4.44
CA ALA A 469 -5.56 21.67 -3.63
C ALA A 469 -5.11 22.20 -2.25
N ASN A 470 -6.01 22.89 -1.54
CA ASN A 470 -5.71 23.61 -0.29
C ASN A 470 -6.27 22.94 0.98
N ASN A 471 -7.00 21.85 0.84
CA ASN A 471 -7.54 21.05 1.93
C ASN A 471 -7.35 19.55 1.63
N PRO A 472 -7.46 18.66 2.64
CA PRO A 472 -7.13 17.26 2.45
C PRO A 472 -7.91 16.52 1.34
N VAL A 473 -9.20 16.82 1.18
CA VAL A 473 -10.04 16.12 0.18
C VAL A 473 -9.66 16.54 -1.25
N ASP A 474 -9.40 17.83 -1.45
CA ASP A 474 -8.95 18.37 -2.74
C ASP A 474 -7.53 17.87 -3.08
N ILE A 475 -6.63 17.79 -2.09
CA ILE A 475 -5.29 17.22 -2.26
C ILE A 475 -5.37 15.73 -2.64
N ALA A 476 -6.29 14.98 -2.03
CA ALA A 476 -6.53 13.58 -2.42
C ALA A 476 -7.08 13.46 -3.85
N ALA A 477 -7.97 14.37 -4.28
CA ALA A 477 -8.44 14.42 -5.66
C ALA A 477 -7.28 14.67 -6.65
N LEU A 478 -6.36 15.59 -6.32
CA LEU A 478 -5.13 15.81 -7.11
C LEU A 478 -4.28 14.55 -7.17
N SER A 479 -4.06 13.87 -6.04
CA SER A 479 -3.32 12.61 -5.99
C SER A 479 -3.90 11.56 -6.92
N ARG A 480 -5.23 11.41 -6.95
CA ARG A 480 -5.91 10.49 -7.86
C ARG A 480 -5.69 10.86 -9.32
N VAL A 481 -5.84 12.14 -9.66
CA VAL A 481 -5.65 12.63 -11.04
C VAL A 481 -4.20 12.43 -11.52
N ILE A 482 -3.22 12.73 -10.67
CA ILE A 482 -1.80 12.52 -10.96
C ILE A 482 -1.49 11.03 -11.12
N SER A 483 -1.97 10.19 -10.20
CA SER A 483 -1.73 8.74 -10.26
C SER A 483 -2.34 8.10 -11.52
N ALA A 484 -3.46 8.62 -12.02
CA ALA A 484 -4.09 8.20 -13.27
C ALA A 484 -3.32 8.62 -14.55
N ASN A 485 -2.29 9.46 -14.39
CA ASN A 485 -1.55 10.07 -15.49
C ASN A 485 -0.03 9.86 -15.42
N ILE A 486 0.48 9.03 -14.50
CA ILE A 486 1.91 8.72 -14.38
C ILE A 486 2.47 8.24 -15.72
N TRP A 487 3.46 8.94 -16.26
CA TRP A 487 3.97 8.72 -17.61
C TRP A 487 4.66 7.35 -17.76
N GLN A 488 5.36 6.89 -16.72
CA GLN A 488 6.01 5.57 -16.72
C GLN A 488 5.02 4.42 -16.90
N LYS A 489 3.74 4.62 -16.55
CA LYS A 489 2.66 3.61 -16.62
C LYS A 489 1.73 3.77 -17.83
N ARG A 490 2.03 4.70 -18.76
CA ARG A 490 1.24 4.88 -19.99
C ARG A 490 1.60 3.83 -21.05
N SER A 491 0.60 3.08 -21.51
CA SER A 491 0.79 2.01 -22.50
C SER A 491 1.22 2.57 -23.85
N GLU A 492 0.72 3.75 -24.22
CA GLU A 492 1.13 4.51 -25.40
C GLU A 492 2.60 4.94 -25.38
N LEU A 493 3.22 4.97 -24.19
CA LEU A 493 4.64 5.24 -24.02
C LEU A 493 5.46 3.96 -23.87
N GLY A 494 4.88 2.77 -23.95
CA GLY A 494 5.61 1.49 -23.87
C GLY A 494 5.64 0.85 -22.47
N ALA A 495 4.69 1.20 -21.58
CA ALA A 495 4.53 0.49 -20.31
C ALA A 495 4.07 -0.96 -20.55
N THR A 496 4.61 -1.90 -19.78
CA THR A 496 4.30 -3.35 -19.90
C THR A 496 2.83 -3.65 -19.61
N HIS A 497 2.23 -2.91 -18.67
CA HIS A 497 0.82 -3.03 -18.31
C HIS A 497 0.12 -1.70 -18.57
N ASP A 498 -1.11 -1.78 -19.09
CA ASP A 498 -1.99 -0.61 -19.13
C ASP A 498 -2.30 -0.14 -17.71
N ILE A 499 -2.39 1.18 -17.48
CA ILE A 499 -2.62 1.75 -16.15
C ILE A 499 -3.89 1.23 -15.46
N ASN A 500 -4.88 0.72 -16.20
CA ASN A 500 -6.06 0.11 -15.61
C ASN A 500 -5.83 -1.33 -15.11
N TRP A 501 -4.65 -1.92 -15.29
CA TRP A 501 -4.31 -3.23 -14.76
C TRP A 501 -4.47 -3.28 -13.22
N TRP A 502 -4.13 -2.18 -12.54
CA TRP A 502 -4.31 -1.99 -11.11
C TRP A 502 -5.78 -1.87 -10.67
N CYS A 503 -6.67 -1.48 -11.58
CA CYS A 503 -8.11 -1.46 -11.29
C CYS A 503 -8.71 -2.87 -11.14
N GLY A 504 -8.02 -3.91 -11.66
CA GLY A 504 -8.55 -5.27 -11.76
C GLY A 504 -9.57 -5.44 -12.91
N ARG A 505 -9.98 -6.68 -13.16
CA ARG A 505 -11.08 -6.98 -14.08
C ARG A 505 -12.41 -6.62 -13.41
N PRO A 506 -13.52 -6.48 -14.15
CA PRO A 506 -14.84 -6.30 -13.54
C PRO A 506 -15.18 -7.38 -12.50
N THR A 507 -14.77 -8.63 -12.73
CA THR A 507 -14.95 -9.75 -11.79
C THR A 507 -14.05 -9.71 -10.56
N ASP A 508 -13.09 -8.79 -10.51
CA ASP A 508 -12.21 -8.55 -9.35
C ASP A 508 -12.74 -7.41 -8.46
N ARG A 509 -13.73 -6.63 -8.93
CA ARG A 509 -14.22 -5.37 -8.34
C ARG A 509 -15.53 -5.58 -7.57
N ASN A 510 -16.65 -5.07 -8.10
CA ASN A 510 -17.98 -5.29 -7.52
C ASN A 510 -18.48 -6.67 -7.93
N VAL A 511 -18.31 -7.67 -7.05
CA VAL A 511 -18.62 -9.06 -7.37
C VAL A 511 -19.24 -9.80 -6.19
N ILE A 512 -20.12 -10.75 -6.51
CA ILE A 512 -20.72 -11.68 -5.56
C ILE A 512 -20.14 -13.07 -5.82
N LEU A 513 -19.40 -13.59 -4.83
CA LEU A 513 -18.79 -14.92 -4.86
C LEU A 513 -19.53 -15.88 -3.94
N LYS A 514 -19.32 -17.18 -4.13
CA LYS A 514 -19.97 -18.23 -3.35
C LYS A 514 -18.98 -19.31 -2.90
N ILE A 515 -19.27 -19.92 -1.75
CA ILE A 515 -18.74 -21.22 -1.34
C ILE A 515 -19.95 -22.09 -0.98
N MET A 516 -20.09 -23.23 -1.65
CA MET A 516 -21.16 -24.17 -1.36
C MET A 516 -20.97 -24.76 0.05
N LYS A 517 -22.07 -25.05 0.72
CA LYS A 517 -22.11 -25.72 2.01
C LYS A 517 -21.21 -26.95 2.02
N ARG A 518 -20.41 -27.06 3.08
CA ARG A 518 -19.48 -28.17 3.34
C ARG A 518 -19.86 -28.92 4.59
#